data_AF-A0A9D8QLI8-F1
#
_entry.id   AF-A0A9D8QLI8-F1
#
_cell.length_a   1.000
_cell.length_b   1.000
_cell.length_c   1.000
_cell.angle_alpha   90.00
_cell.angle_beta   90.00
_cell.angle_gamma   90.00
#
_symmetry.space_group_name_H-M   'P 1'
#
loop_
_entity.id
_entity.type
_entity.pdbx_description
1 polymer ?
#
loop_
_entity_poly.entity_id
_entity_poly.type
_entity_poly.pdbx_seq_one_letter_code
_entity_poly.pdbx_strand_id
1 'polypeptide(L)'
;MARRPPPNPFGPGGPVRPPFEGFGDINLPRPPRRFWIGLGFIGAAILIILIAAPLVGLITDWEWFDSLGFGGVYRQRLTVQLLLLLVGFVVALAFSLGNVMLALRLRSSGVLRAVGIKRRSLRSGVGILGLVVSLVLSLALGLSLRGLWS
;
A
#
# COMPACT_ATOMS: atom_id res chain seq x y z
N MET A 1 -11.72 44.87 6.78
CA MET A 1 -11.64 45.27 8.21
C MET A 1 -10.87 44.19 8.96
N ALA A 2 -9.59 44.41 9.26
CA ALA A 2 -8.79 43.47 10.04
C ALA A 2 -9.19 43.54 11.52
N ARG A 3 -9.57 42.41 12.13
CA ARG A 3 -9.93 42.34 13.55
C ARG A 3 -8.66 42.51 14.36
N ARG A 4 -8.59 43.55 15.21
CA ARG A 4 -7.47 43.73 16.13
C ARG A 4 -7.52 42.61 17.19
N PRO A 5 -6.39 41.95 17.48
CA PRO A 5 -6.33 40.94 18.54
C PRO A 5 -6.66 41.55 19.91
N PRO A 6 -7.27 40.77 20.82
CA PRO A 6 -7.63 41.25 22.15
C PRO A 6 -6.37 41.62 22.97
N PRO A 7 -6.44 42.69 23.78
CA PRO A 7 -5.33 43.10 24.64
C PRO A 7 -4.96 42.00 25.65
N ASN A 8 -3.67 41.75 25.85
CA ASN A 8 -3.20 40.78 26.84
C ASN A 8 -3.47 41.29 28.27
N PRO A 9 -4.27 40.56 29.09
CA PRO A 9 -4.58 40.95 30.47
C PRO A 9 -3.42 40.70 31.46
N PHE A 10 -2.34 40.02 31.04
CA PHE A 10 -1.25 39.58 31.93
C PHE A 10 0.15 40.05 31.49
N GLY A 11 0.26 41.06 30.60
CA GLY A 11 1.56 41.56 30.15
C GLY A 11 1.51 42.98 29.57
N PRO A 12 2.65 43.61 29.23
CA PRO A 12 2.69 44.98 28.75
C PRO A 12 2.03 45.09 27.36
N GLY A 13 0.74 45.43 27.31
CA GLY A 13 -0.02 45.96 26.15
C GLY A 13 -0.04 45.17 24.82
N GLY A 14 0.65 44.04 24.72
CA GLY A 14 0.80 43.28 23.48
C GLY A 14 -0.38 42.33 23.22
N PRO A 15 -0.53 41.83 21.98
CA PRO A 15 -1.50 40.77 21.67
C PRO A 15 -1.14 39.46 22.39
N VAL A 16 -2.15 38.70 22.79
CA VAL A 16 -1.98 37.33 23.34
C VAL A 16 -1.38 36.43 22.26
N ARG A 17 -0.13 35.99 22.45
CA ARG A 17 0.51 34.98 21.59
C ARG A 17 0.23 33.59 22.16
N PRO A 18 -0.35 32.64 21.40
CA PRO A 18 -0.56 31.28 21.89
C PRO A 18 0.78 30.58 22.22
N PRO A 19 0.88 29.78 23.31
CA PRO A 19 2.13 29.17 23.78
C PRO A 19 2.84 28.23 22.80
N PHE A 20 2.20 27.85 21.69
CA PHE A 20 2.68 26.85 20.73
C PHE A 20 2.98 27.41 19.32
N GLU A 21 3.05 28.73 19.17
CA GLU A 21 3.30 29.41 17.87
C GLU A 21 4.74 29.23 17.34
N GLY A 22 5.62 28.59 18.12
CA GLY A 22 7.02 28.30 17.74
C GLY A 22 7.21 27.07 16.85
N PHE A 23 6.20 26.22 16.69
CA PHE A 23 6.21 25.18 15.66
C PHE A 23 5.69 25.80 14.37
N GLY A 24 6.49 26.71 13.81
CA GLY A 24 6.19 27.35 12.54
C GLY A 24 5.78 26.30 11.51
N ASP A 25 4.67 26.57 10.83
CA ASP A 25 4.10 25.74 9.78
C ASP A 25 5.24 25.24 8.88
N ILE A 26 5.57 23.95 8.99
CA ILE A 26 6.57 23.32 8.13
C ILE A 26 5.94 23.32 6.74
N ASN A 27 6.20 24.37 5.97
CA ASN A 27 5.73 24.52 4.61
C ASN A 27 6.52 23.55 3.74
N LEU A 28 6.12 22.27 3.74
CA LEU A 28 6.66 21.30 2.81
C LEU A 28 6.31 21.77 1.39
N PRO A 29 7.30 22.11 0.54
CA PRO A 29 7.01 22.46 -0.84
C PRO A 29 6.34 21.27 -1.52
N ARG A 30 5.16 21.50 -2.12
CA ARG A 30 4.45 20.45 -2.86
C ARG A 30 5.33 20.05 -4.06
N PRO A 31 5.77 18.78 -4.15
CA PRO A 31 6.65 18.37 -5.24
C PRO A 31 5.96 18.59 -6.59
N PRO A 32 6.66 19.14 -7.59
CA PRO A 32 6.09 19.43 -8.90
C PRO A 32 5.68 18.15 -9.62
N ARG A 33 4.64 18.19 -10.47
CA ARG A 33 4.09 17.01 -11.19
C ARG A 33 5.16 16.16 -11.92
N ARG A 34 6.21 16.81 -12.43
CA ARG A 34 7.38 16.18 -13.07
C ARG A 34 8.19 15.25 -12.16
N PHE A 35 8.23 15.52 -10.85
CA PHE A 35 8.86 14.63 -9.87
C PHE A 35 8.17 13.27 -9.81
N TRP A 36 6.83 13.25 -9.83
CA TRP A 36 6.06 12.01 -9.83
C TRP A 36 6.20 11.19 -11.10
N ILE A 37 6.41 11.85 -12.25
CA ILE A 37 6.69 11.17 -13.52
C ILE A 37 8.04 10.47 -13.44
N GLY A 38 9.09 11.17 -12.98
CA GLY A 38 10.42 10.58 -12.79
C GLY A 38 10.41 9.42 -11.78
N LEU A 39 9.71 9.61 -10.64
CA LEU A 39 9.52 8.54 -9.66
C LEU A 39 8.76 7.34 -10.25
N GLY A 40 7.77 7.60 -11.09
CA GLY A 40 7.03 6.57 -11.82
C GLY A 40 7.93 5.76 -12.75
N PHE A 41 8.83 6.40 -13.50
CA PHE A 41 9.80 5.72 -14.36
C PHE A 41 10.79 4.86 -13.55
N ILE A 42 11.32 5.40 -12.45
CA ILE A 42 12.22 4.65 -11.58
C ILE A 42 11.50 3.44 -10.98
N GLY A 43 10.27 3.65 -10.48
CA GLY A 43 9.43 2.57 -9.97
C GLY A 43 9.13 1.51 -11.03
N ALA A 44 8.83 1.92 -12.26
CA ALA A 44 8.60 1.00 -13.38
C ALA A 44 9.87 0.21 -13.74
N ALA A 45 11.03 0.86 -13.78
CA ALA A 45 12.31 0.18 -14.05
C ALA A 45 12.63 -0.87 -12.98
N ILE A 46 12.45 -0.52 -11.70
CA ILE A 46 12.61 -1.47 -10.59
C ILE A 46 11.62 -2.63 -10.74
N LEU A 47 10.35 -2.34 -11.04
CA LEU A 47 9.33 -3.36 -11.25
C LEU A 47 9.70 -4.32 -12.40
N ILE A 48 10.19 -3.78 -13.52
CA ILE A 48 10.65 -4.59 -14.66
C ILE A 48 11.79 -5.51 -14.22
N ILE A 49 12.79 -5.00 -13.51
CA ILE A 49 13.93 -5.82 -13.05
C ILE A 49 13.46 -6.93 -12.10
N LEU A 50 12.58 -6.60 -11.15
CA LEU A 50 12.03 -7.56 -10.20
C LEU A 50 11.20 -8.66 -10.87
N ILE A 51 10.54 -8.36 -11.99
CA ILE A 51 9.73 -9.33 -12.74
C ILE A 51 10.58 -10.11 -13.76
N ALA A 52 11.57 -9.46 -14.38
CA ALA A 52 12.39 -10.08 -15.42
C ALA A 52 13.22 -11.25 -14.89
N ALA A 53 13.87 -11.10 -13.73
CA ALA A 53 14.71 -12.15 -13.15
C ALA A 53 13.96 -13.49 -12.94
N PRO A 54 12.80 -13.52 -12.27
CA PRO A 54 12.05 -14.78 -12.10
C PRO A 54 11.43 -15.28 -13.41
N LEU A 55 11.04 -14.42 -14.35
CA LEU A 55 10.53 -14.86 -15.65
C LEU A 55 11.60 -15.60 -16.45
N VAL A 56 12.83 -15.06 -16.50
CA VAL A 56 13.95 -15.73 -17.15
C VAL A 56 14.19 -17.08 -16.48
N GLY A 57 14.24 -17.13 -15.14
CA GLY A 57 14.38 -18.38 -14.40
C GLY A 57 13.28 -19.40 -14.71
N LEU A 58 12.02 -18.97 -14.81
CA LEU A 58 10.90 -19.86 -15.16
C LEU A 58 11.06 -20.46 -16.56
N ILE A 59 11.45 -19.65 -17.55
CA ILE A 59 11.63 -20.12 -18.93
C ILE A 59 12.82 -21.08 -19.01
N THR A 60 13.94 -20.71 -18.39
CA THR A 60 15.14 -21.56 -18.36
C THR A 60 14.86 -22.90 -17.67
N ASP A 61 14.20 -22.88 -16.51
CA ASP A 61 13.79 -24.09 -15.81
C ASP A 61 12.86 -24.95 -16.68
N TRP A 62 11.90 -24.32 -17.37
CA TRP A 62 10.95 -25.06 -18.20
C TRP A 62 11.67 -25.80 -19.33
N GLU A 63 12.50 -25.12 -20.12
CA GLU A 63 13.30 -25.76 -21.17
C GLU A 63 14.20 -26.87 -20.62
N TRP A 64 14.82 -26.62 -19.47
CA TRP A 64 15.68 -27.62 -18.81
C TRP A 64 14.89 -28.87 -18.40
N PHE A 65 13.75 -28.71 -17.71
CA PHE A 65 12.91 -29.83 -17.31
C PHE A 65 12.30 -30.58 -18.50
N ASP A 66 11.97 -29.87 -19.59
CA ASP A 66 11.43 -30.47 -20.81
C ASP A 66 12.50 -31.33 -21.49
N SER A 67 13.75 -30.84 -21.57
CA SER A 67 14.88 -31.59 -22.14
C SER A 67 15.19 -32.91 -21.40
N LEU A 68 14.84 -32.97 -20.11
CA LEU A 68 15.01 -34.17 -19.28
C LEU A 68 13.77 -35.09 -19.27
N GLY A 69 12.70 -34.71 -20.00
CA GLY A 69 11.43 -35.45 -20.01
C GLY A 69 10.57 -35.27 -18.75
N PHE A 70 10.96 -34.38 -17.84
CA PHE A 70 10.26 -34.10 -16.58
C PHE A 70 9.36 -32.85 -16.65
N GLY A 71 9.09 -32.31 -17.84
CA GLY A 71 8.26 -31.12 -18.05
C GLY A 71 6.87 -31.21 -17.39
N GLY A 72 6.27 -32.40 -17.35
CA GLY A 72 4.99 -32.64 -16.67
C GLY A 72 5.04 -32.37 -15.16
N VAL A 73 6.12 -32.75 -14.48
CA VAL A 73 6.31 -32.54 -13.03
C VAL A 73 6.45 -31.04 -12.73
N TYR A 74 7.21 -30.33 -13.56
CA TYR A 74 7.38 -28.88 -13.42
C TYR A 74 6.05 -28.13 -13.58
N ARG A 75 5.26 -28.48 -14.61
CA ARG A 75 3.93 -27.89 -14.82
C ARG A 75 2.97 -28.19 -13.67
N GLN A 76 3.02 -29.41 -13.12
CA GLN A 76 2.20 -29.77 -11.97
C GLN A 76 2.55 -28.93 -10.74
N ARG A 77 3.85 -28.76 -10.45
CA ARG A 77 4.32 -27.88 -9.37
C ARG A 77 3.81 -26.44 -9.58
N LEU A 78 3.95 -25.92 -10.80
CA LEU A 78 3.50 -24.57 -11.13
C LEU A 78 1.99 -24.41 -10.92
N THR A 79 1.22 -25.43 -11.30
CA THR A 79 -0.24 -25.43 -11.21
C THR A 79 -0.70 -25.42 -9.74
N VAL A 80 -0.09 -26.25 -8.88
CA VAL A 80 -0.40 -26.26 -7.45
C VAL A 80 -0.03 -24.93 -6.80
N GLN A 81 1.13 -24.36 -7.13
CA GLN A 81 1.54 -23.04 -6.63
C GLN A 81 0.54 -21.95 -7.03
N LEU A 82 0.09 -21.94 -8.28
CA LEU A 82 -0.91 -21.00 -8.77
C LEU A 82 -2.29 -21.19 -8.11
N LEU A 83 -2.71 -22.44 -7.91
CA LEU A 83 -3.97 -22.74 -7.21
C LEU A 83 -3.94 -22.27 -5.76
N LEU A 84 -2.86 -22.54 -5.03
CA LEU A 84 -2.69 -22.08 -3.65
C LEU A 84 -2.72 -20.54 -3.55
N LEU A 85 -2.05 -19.88 -4.49
CA LEU A 85 -2.08 -18.42 -4.58
C LEU A 85 -3.49 -17.90 -4.85
N LEU A 86 -4.21 -18.50 -5.81
CA LEU A 86 -5.57 -18.09 -6.15
C LEU A 86 -6.53 -18.28 -4.98
N VAL A 87 -6.48 -19.45 -4.32
CA VAL A 87 -7.32 -19.75 -3.15
C VAL A 87 -7.02 -18.78 -2.00
N GLY A 88 -5.74 -18.59 -1.67
CA GLY A 88 -5.33 -17.64 -0.62
C GLY A 88 -5.76 -16.21 -0.94
N PHE A 89 -5.61 -15.78 -2.19
CA PHE A 89 -6.05 -14.46 -2.65
C PHE A 89 -7.56 -14.28 -2.51
N VAL A 90 -8.36 -15.25 -2.96
CA VAL A 90 -9.83 -15.19 -2.83
C VAL A 90 -10.25 -15.12 -1.37
N VAL A 91 -9.65 -15.93 -0.49
CA VAL A 91 -9.93 -15.90 0.95
C VAL A 91 -9.58 -14.54 1.56
N ALA A 92 -8.39 -14.01 1.28
CA ALA A 92 -7.95 -12.72 1.78
C ALA A 92 -8.84 -11.57 1.27
N LEU A 93 -9.21 -11.61 -0.01
CA LEU A 93 -10.08 -10.62 -0.63
C LEU A 93 -11.50 -10.69 -0.04
N ALA A 94 -12.06 -11.88 0.12
CA ALA A 94 -13.36 -12.07 0.77
C ALA A 94 -13.36 -11.55 2.21
N PHE A 95 -12.30 -11.86 2.98
CA PHE A 95 -12.14 -11.35 4.33
C PHE A 95 -12.03 -9.82 4.38
N SER A 96 -11.22 -9.22 3.49
CA SER A 96 -11.05 -7.77 3.41
C SER A 96 -12.35 -7.07 3.01
N LEU A 97 -13.05 -7.57 1.98
CA LEU A 97 -14.35 -7.04 1.56
C LEU A 97 -15.40 -7.20 2.67
N GLY A 98 -15.43 -8.34 3.35
CA GLY A 98 -16.29 -8.58 4.50
C GLY A 98 -16.05 -7.56 5.61
N ASN A 99 -14.79 -7.31 5.96
CA ASN A 99 -14.42 -6.29 6.95
C ASN A 99 -14.84 -4.88 6.53
N VAL A 100 -14.63 -4.51 5.26
CA VAL A 100 -15.05 -3.20 4.73
C VAL A 100 -16.57 -3.07 4.76
N MET A 101 -17.30 -4.11 4.35
CA MET A 101 -18.76 -4.13 4.37
C MET A 101 -19.30 -4.01 5.80
N LEU A 102 -18.71 -4.72 6.77
CA LEU A 102 -19.07 -4.61 8.19
C LEU A 102 -18.80 -3.21 8.72
N ALA A 103 -17.63 -2.63 8.43
CA ALA A 103 -17.29 -1.27 8.84
C ALA A 103 -18.27 -0.23 8.25
N LEU A 104 -18.66 -0.38 6.98
CA LEU A 104 -19.65 0.49 6.34
C LEU A 104 -21.06 0.29 6.92
N ARG A 105 -21.46 -0.95 7.20
CA ARG A 105 -22.75 -1.28 7.80
C ARG A 105 -22.86 -0.71 9.22
N LEU A 106 -21.84 -0.90 10.06
CA LEU A 106 -21.76 -0.34 11.41
C LEU A 106 -21.70 1.20 11.41
N ARG A 107 -21.05 1.80 10.41
CA ARG A 107 -21.05 3.26 10.20
C ARG A 107 -22.42 3.80 9.77
N SER A 108 -23.21 3.00 9.05
CA SER A 108 -24.56 3.38 8.62
C SER A 108 -25.59 3.28 9.76
N SER A 109 -25.39 2.37 10.72
CA SER A 109 -26.21 2.26 11.93
C SER A 109 -25.82 3.33 12.96
N GLY A 110 -26.32 4.56 12.77
CA GLY A 110 -26.68 5.61 13.75
C GLY A 110 -25.76 6.02 14.92
N VAL A 111 -25.03 5.11 15.56
CA VAL A 111 -24.40 5.26 16.87
C VAL A 111 -23.19 6.21 16.85
N LEU A 112 -22.58 6.47 15.69
CA LEU A 112 -21.41 7.36 15.55
C LEU A 112 -21.73 8.76 14.97
N ARG A 113 -23.01 9.09 14.70
CA ARG A 113 -23.40 10.47 14.32
C ARG A 113 -23.23 11.49 15.47
N ALA A 114 -22.99 11.03 16.69
CA ALA A 114 -22.80 11.88 17.87
C ALA A 114 -21.39 12.49 17.98
N VAL A 115 -20.39 12.01 17.24
CA VAL A 115 -19.01 12.53 17.32
C VAL A 115 -18.67 13.25 16.02
N GLY A 116 -18.86 14.57 16.02
CA GLY A 116 -18.64 15.49 14.90
C GLY A 116 -17.17 15.64 14.49
N ILE A 117 -16.50 14.56 14.12
CA ILE A 117 -15.15 14.62 13.55
C ILE A 117 -15.29 14.87 12.05
N LYS A 118 -14.97 16.11 11.66
CA LYS A 118 -14.82 16.55 10.27
C LYS A 118 -13.91 15.56 9.53
N ARG A 119 -14.51 14.93 8.52
CA ARG A 119 -13.90 14.22 7.38
C ARG A 119 -12.38 14.37 7.26
N ARG A 120 -11.65 13.30 7.52
CA ARG A 120 -10.45 12.97 6.74
C ARG A 120 -10.77 11.77 5.87
N SER A 121 -10.76 12.06 4.58
CA SER A 121 -11.09 11.20 3.45
C SER A 121 -10.68 9.75 3.65
N LEU A 122 -11.64 8.84 3.55
CA LEU A 122 -11.48 7.44 3.19
C LEU A 122 -10.96 7.30 1.75
N ARG A 123 -9.90 8.03 1.40
CA ARG A 123 -8.96 7.64 0.35
C ARG A 123 -7.70 7.21 1.08
N SER A 124 -7.82 6.14 1.85
CA SER A 124 -6.64 5.47 2.37
C SER A 124 -5.97 4.79 1.19
N GLY A 125 -5.05 5.50 0.53
CA GLY A 125 -4.12 4.90 -0.43
C GLY A 125 -3.37 3.71 0.18
N VAL A 126 -3.38 3.57 1.52
CA VAL A 126 -2.87 2.42 2.29
C VAL A 126 -3.63 1.13 2.00
N GLY A 127 -4.93 1.18 1.65
CA GLY A 127 -5.67 -0.02 1.25
C GLY A 127 -5.21 -0.58 -0.09
N ILE A 128 -4.98 0.30 -1.07
CA ILE A 128 -4.47 -0.08 -2.39
C ILE A 128 -2.98 -0.41 -2.32
N LEU A 129 -2.19 0.35 -1.57
CA LEU A 129 -0.78 0.05 -1.29
C LEU A 129 -0.65 -1.28 -0.54
N GLY A 130 -1.54 -1.58 0.41
CA GLY A 130 -1.57 -2.86 1.11
C GLY A 130 -1.86 -4.02 0.16
N LEU A 131 -2.78 -3.86 -0.79
CA LEU A 131 -3.07 -4.87 -1.82
C LEU A 131 -1.90 -5.03 -2.81
N VAL A 132 -1.27 -3.94 -3.24
CA VAL A 132 -0.12 -3.98 -4.15
C VAL A 132 1.11 -4.57 -3.45
N VAL A 133 1.39 -4.17 -2.21
CA VAL A 133 2.49 -4.71 -1.40
C VAL A 133 2.24 -6.17 -1.05
N SER A 134 0.99 -6.56 -0.75
CA SER A 134 0.61 -7.96 -0.54
C SER A 134 0.74 -8.78 -1.82
N LEU A 135 0.38 -8.24 -2.99
CA LEU A 135 0.55 -8.90 -4.28
C LEU A 135 2.03 -9.10 -4.61
N VAL A 136 2.85 -8.07 -4.39
CA VAL A 136 4.30 -8.10 -4.62
C VAL A 136 5.00 -9.03 -3.64
N LEU A 137 4.64 -8.99 -2.35
CA LEU A 137 5.16 -9.93 -1.34
C LEU A 137 4.69 -11.37 -1.60
N SER A 138 3.46 -11.57 -2.06
CA SER A 138 2.95 -12.91 -2.40
C SER A 138 3.68 -13.49 -3.61
N LEU A 139 3.93 -12.67 -4.63
CA LEU A 139 4.79 -13.05 -5.77
C LEU A 139 6.22 -13.35 -5.33
N ALA A 140 6.82 -12.48 -4.52
CA ALA A 140 8.19 -12.65 -4.04
C ALA A 140 8.35 -13.91 -3.17
N LEU A 141 7.47 -14.12 -2.19
CA LEU A 141 7.51 -15.27 -1.28
C LEU A 141 7.18 -16.58 -2.00
N GLY A 142 6.27 -16.56 -2.99
CA GLY A 142 6.00 -17.73 -3.85
C GLY A 142 7.21 -18.16 -4.67
N LEU A 143 8.11 -17.23 -5.00
CA LEU A 143 9.35 -17.49 -5.74
C LEU A 143 10.52 -17.87 -4.80
N SER A 144 10.55 -17.38 -3.55
CA SER A 144 11.63 -17.64 -2.58
C SER A 144 11.61 -19.03 -1.93
N LEU A 145 10.49 -19.76 -1.96
CA LEU A 145 10.41 -21.12 -1.38
C LEU A 145 11.16 -22.19 -2.20
N ARG A 146 11.91 -21.81 -3.24
CA ARG A 146 12.66 -22.74 -4.10
C ARG A 146 14.05 -23.13 -3.54
N GLY A 147 14.58 -22.47 -2.51
CA GLY A 147 15.98 -22.64 -2.07
C GLY A 147 16.22 -23.23 -0.68
N LEU A 148 15.20 -23.65 0.08
CA LEU A 148 15.35 -24.06 1.50
C LEU A 148 15.39 -25.57 1.74
N TRP A 149 15.55 -26.38 0.69
CA TRP A 149 15.74 -27.83 0.83
C TRP A 149 17.00 -28.24 0.08
N SER A 150 18.14 -28.08 0.77
CA SER A 150 19.38 -28.81 0.53
C SER A 150 19.65 -29.71 1.72
#